data_AF-A0A2J6QH42-F1
#
_entry.id   AF-A0A2J6QH42-F1
#
_cell.length_a   1.000
_cell.length_b   1.000
_cell.length_c   1.000
_cell.angle_alpha   90.00
_cell.angle_beta   90.00
_cell.angle_gamma   90.00
#
_symmetry.space_group_name_H-M   'P 1'
#
loop_
_entity.id
_entity.type
_entity.pdbx_description
1 polymer ?
#
loop_
_entity_poly.entity_id
_entity_poly.type
_entity_poly.pdbx_seq_one_letter_code
_entity_poly.pdbx_strand_id
1 'polypeptide(L)'
;CELHVYEKRFDTRGEKVLLRAGTKSELAPPKEKSHRACLVLTRHYGFGFTKQLQYTELEVQSRHIIKALREVIGTYRGVDFASKPVSIREPPRCLFHYQDELRRYAEASDNQQLKSHLRLCLQYMEKTLHKEIKIFQSLSKLSSPEIDHCHLWMVFKPGILVYEKEDGIERLSRLRSIVGEEEDDSYELKTWHLLTERIHHIGSGVGLAYHKLKIDRYEGRKPVCELTAVPLHLHPESERIRHDLLERGRKFLSLCRISHCFYDGVAHMCYRVSPQDDETSHTNVCAVKRIPCPEFAFGTKIYRPLTEANSDALFSDEEIMTCHQYLPGFSLELKKWGLFSVADIQELAYNDQAFHGLVLSAEKKKLISSLVGDQSFKGDDGFDDLIRGKGKGLIFLLHGPPGVGKTYTAESIADHTRRPLLKISSAELSGPAYWIELELSRLFSLSTRWNSIMLMDEADVFMQERSLNNLEINWLVSTLLRVLEYYEGILFLTTNRVETIDPAFMSRIHLSISYPRLSVDSRRELWKSAILRATRGQAPEWLTTEFLAQLVEKEINGREIKNIVRIGHALARQEQRSMTNNDLVRGLEALKQFEIDFSE
;
A
#
# COMPACT_ATOMS: atom_id res chain seq x y z
N CYS A 1 52.18 -3.56 -17.95
CA CYS A 1 51.11 -2.75 -17.32
C CYS A 1 51.77 -2.06 -16.13
N GLU A 2 51.91 -0.74 -16.18
CA GLU A 2 52.63 0.06 -15.17
C GLU A 2 51.69 1.09 -14.53
N LEU A 3 51.98 1.46 -13.27
CA LEU A 3 51.32 2.53 -12.53
C LEU A 3 52.16 3.80 -12.63
N HIS A 4 51.61 4.87 -13.19
CA HIS A 4 52.26 6.18 -13.22
C HIS A 4 51.64 7.10 -12.18
N VAL A 5 52.46 7.84 -11.45
CA VAL A 5 52.00 8.79 -10.42
C VAL A 5 52.31 10.22 -10.85
N TYR A 6 51.32 11.08 -10.78
CA TYR A 6 51.37 12.49 -11.11
C TYR A 6 50.81 13.35 -9.97
N GLU A 7 51.24 14.60 -9.93
CA GLU A 7 50.75 15.63 -9.03
C GLU A 7 50.25 16.81 -9.85
N LYS A 8 49.02 17.25 -9.59
CA LYS A 8 48.43 18.44 -10.19
C LYS A 8 48.51 19.57 -9.18
N ARG A 9 49.32 20.58 -9.49
CA ARG A 9 49.60 21.74 -8.64
C ARG A 9 49.29 23.03 -9.41
N PHE A 10 49.29 24.15 -8.70
CA PHE A 10 49.20 25.47 -9.32
C PHE A 10 50.59 26.10 -9.38
N ASP A 11 50.91 26.73 -10.51
CA ASP A 11 52.12 27.53 -10.65
C ASP A 11 51.98 28.92 -10.00
N THR A 12 53.03 29.73 -10.08
CA THR A 12 53.05 31.10 -9.52
C THR A 12 52.09 32.07 -10.21
N ARG A 13 51.50 31.68 -11.35
CA ARG A 13 50.51 32.46 -12.12
C ARG A 13 49.08 31.99 -11.86
N GLY A 14 48.90 30.93 -11.05
CA GLY A 14 47.60 30.33 -10.78
C GLY A 14 47.12 29.36 -11.85
N GLU A 15 47.99 28.93 -12.77
CA GLU A 15 47.66 27.93 -13.79
C GLU A 15 47.92 26.50 -13.27
N LYS A 16 47.08 25.56 -13.69
CA LYS A 16 47.16 24.14 -13.27
C LYS A 16 48.26 23.42 -14.06
N VAL A 17 49.31 22.97 -13.37
CA VAL A 17 50.42 22.19 -13.93
C VAL A 17 50.36 20.75 -13.43
N LEU A 18 50.51 19.79 -14.36
CA LEU A 18 50.65 18.37 -14.06
C LEU A 18 52.14 18.01 -14.01
N LEU A 19 52.61 17.34 -12.97
CA LEU A 19 54.01 16.95 -12.78
C LEU A 19 54.11 15.46 -12.50
N ARG A 20 55.14 14.76 -12.99
CA ARG A 20 55.39 13.37 -12.59
C ARG A 20 55.95 13.35 -11.16
N ALA A 21 55.46 12.46 -10.30
CA ALA A 21 55.90 12.38 -8.91
C ALA A 21 57.42 12.07 -8.84
N GLY A 22 58.17 12.87 -8.06
CA GLY A 22 59.62 12.73 -7.89
C GLY A 22 60.51 13.64 -8.76
N THR A 23 59.94 14.47 -9.64
CA THR A 23 60.72 15.40 -10.47
C THR A 23 61.09 16.66 -9.65
N LYS A 24 62.40 16.92 -9.43
CA LYS A 24 62.91 18.02 -8.59
C LYS A 24 63.24 19.33 -9.33
N SER A 25 63.15 19.38 -10.66
CA SER A 25 63.51 20.58 -11.43
C SER A 25 62.41 21.02 -12.39
N GLU A 26 62.18 22.33 -12.35
CA GLU A 26 61.55 23.23 -13.35
C GLU A 26 60.32 22.76 -14.14
N LEU A 27 59.32 23.63 -14.04
CA LEU A 27 58.00 23.63 -14.68
C LEU A 27 58.11 23.43 -16.22
N ALA A 28 58.13 22.18 -16.66
CA ALA A 28 57.70 21.82 -18.00
C ALA A 28 56.56 20.80 -17.87
N PRO A 29 55.37 21.05 -18.45
CA PRO A 29 54.31 20.06 -18.47
C PRO A 29 54.85 18.79 -19.17
N PRO A 30 54.62 17.59 -18.61
CA PRO A 30 55.05 16.36 -19.25
C PRO A 30 54.40 16.29 -20.63
N LYS A 31 55.21 16.11 -21.68
CA LYS A 31 54.74 15.76 -23.03
C LYS A 31 53.88 14.51 -22.90
N GLU A 32 52.58 14.68 -23.19
CA GLU A 32 51.51 13.69 -23.35
C GLU A 32 51.48 12.52 -22.34
N LYS A 33 50.31 12.29 -21.72
CA LYS A 33 50.06 11.11 -20.89
C LYS A 33 50.56 9.87 -21.65
N SER A 34 51.58 9.20 -21.12
CA SER A 34 52.23 8.07 -21.81
C SER A 34 51.18 7.05 -22.23
N HIS A 35 51.05 6.80 -23.54
CA HIS A 35 50.10 5.83 -24.14
C HIS A 35 50.28 4.37 -23.66
N ARG A 36 51.21 4.11 -22.72
CA ARG A 36 51.55 2.78 -22.18
C ARG A 36 51.15 2.57 -20.71
N ALA A 37 50.67 3.61 -20.01
CA ALA A 37 50.25 3.49 -18.62
C ALA A 37 48.97 2.67 -18.49
N CYS A 38 48.93 1.75 -17.53
CA CYS A 38 47.77 0.90 -17.28
C CYS A 38 46.83 1.53 -16.23
N LEU A 39 47.46 2.16 -15.25
CA LEU A 39 46.86 2.93 -14.16
C LEU A 39 47.63 4.26 -14.05
N VAL A 40 46.91 5.36 -13.87
CA VAL A 40 47.48 6.70 -13.68
C VAL A 40 46.89 7.30 -12.40
N LEU A 41 47.73 7.52 -11.40
CA LEU A 41 47.34 8.14 -10.14
C LEU A 41 47.66 9.63 -10.19
N THR A 42 46.67 10.49 -9.97
CA THR A 42 46.84 11.94 -9.94
C THR A 42 46.44 12.49 -8.57
N ARG A 43 47.37 13.20 -7.91
CA ARG A 43 47.11 13.91 -6.65
C ARG A 43 46.79 15.38 -6.92
N HIS A 44 45.62 15.85 -6.47
CA HIS A 44 45.15 17.22 -6.71
C HIS A 44 45.41 18.08 -5.48
N TYR A 45 46.20 19.13 -5.63
CA TYR A 45 46.50 20.08 -4.55
C TYR A 45 45.74 21.39 -4.75
N GLY A 46 45.28 22.01 -3.66
CA GLY A 46 44.53 23.27 -3.69
C GLY A 46 45.37 24.48 -4.07
N PHE A 47 44.70 25.57 -4.48
CA PHE A 47 45.31 26.88 -4.75
C PHE A 47 45.26 27.74 -3.49
N GLY A 48 46.39 28.33 -3.07
CA GLY A 48 46.49 29.20 -1.89
C GLY A 48 47.62 28.83 -0.92
N PHE A 49 47.62 29.46 0.26
CA PHE A 49 48.73 29.39 1.23
C PHE A 49 48.99 27.98 1.81
N THR A 50 47.97 27.12 1.88
CA THR A 50 48.09 25.82 2.55
C THR A 50 48.66 24.71 1.65
N LYS A 51 48.60 24.84 0.31
CA LYS A 51 49.03 23.82 -0.68
C LYS A 51 48.65 22.38 -0.29
N GLN A 52 47.51 22.20 0.37
CA GLN A 52 47.08 20.90 0.89
C GLN A 52 46.56 20.00 -0.23
N LEU A 53 46.71 18.68 -0.04
CA LEU A 53 46.13 17.66 -0.91
C LEU A 53 44.61 17.70 -0.75
N GLN A 54 43.88 18.00 -1.83
CA GLN A 54 42.42 18.02 -1.84
C GLN A 54 41.84 16.61 -2.05
N TYR A 55 42.31 15.90 -3.07
CA TYR A 55 41.90 14.53 -3.34
C TYR A 55 42.90 13.82 -4.24
N THR A 56 42.81 12.50 -4.27
CA THR A 56 43.56 11.64 -5.18
C THR A 56 42.61 10.93 -6.13
N GLU A 57 43.00 10.82 -7.39
CA GLU A 57 42.20 10.25 -8.47
C GLU A 57 43.00 9.18 -9.22
N LEU A 58 42.45 7.97 -9.31
CA LEU A 58 42.99 6.85 -10.07
C LEU A 58 42.28 6.76 -11.42
N GLU A 59 42.98 7.09 -12.49
CA GLU A 59 42.54 6.87 -13.87
C GLU A 59 42.97 5.46 -14.33
N VAL A 60 41.99 4.61 -14.61
CA VAL A 60 42.18 3.28 -15.19
C VAL A 60 42.15 3.41 -16.72
N GLN A 61 43.28 3.16 -17.37
CA GLN A 61 43.43 3.26 -18.83
C GLN A 61 43.35 1.89 -19.53
N SER A 62 43.58 0.82 -18.79
CA SER A 62 43.60 -0.54 -19.33
C SER A 62 42.23 -1.02 -19.79
N ARG A 63 42.09 -1.35 -21.08
CA ARG A 63 40.84 -1.90 -21.65
C ARG A 63 40.36 -3.18 -20.95
N HIS A 64 41.29 -4.03 -20.50
CA HIS A 64 40.96 -5.26 -19.78
C HIS A 64 40.36 -4.99 -18.40
N ILE A 65 40.92 -4.02 -17.66
CA ILE A 65 40.40 -3.64 -16.33
C ILE A 65 39.05 -2.96 -16.50
N ILE A 66 38.91 -2.02 -17.43
CA ILE A 66 37.62 -1.34 -17.71
C ILE A 66 36.52 -2.35 -18.06
N LYS A 67 36.84 -3.36 -18.89
CA LYS A 67 35.90 -4.44 -19.23
C LYS A 67 35.47 -5.20 -17.98
N ALA A 68 36.42 -5.64 -17.15
CA ALA A 68 36.13 -6.38 -15.93
C ALA A 68 35.31 -5.56 -14.92
N LEU A 69 35.65 -4.29 -14.69
CA LEU A 69 34.90 -3.40 -13.81
C LEU A 69 33.45 -3.23 -14.29
N ARG A 70 33.25 -3.09 -15.60
CA ARG A 70 31.91 -2.96 -16.19
C ARG A 70 31.07 -4.23 -16.05
N GLU A 71 31.66 -5.40 -16.28
CA GLU A 71 30.94 -6.68 -16.23
C GLU A 71 30.67 -7.14 -14.80
N VAL A 72 31.58 -6.88 -13.86
CA VAL A 72 31.47 -7.33 -12.47
C VAL A 72 30.69 -6.35 -11.59
N ILE A 73 30.96 -5.05 -11.72
CA ILE A 73 30.34 -4.01 -10.86
C ILE A 73 29.09 -3.45 -11.52
N GLY A 74 29.09 -3.26 -12.84
CA GLY A 74 28.01 -2.64 -13.58
C GLY A 74 27.90 -1.14 -13.31
N THR A 75 27.34 -0.76 -12.16
CA THR A 75 27.10 0.64 -11.76
C THR A 75 27.55 0.88 -10.32
N TYR A 76 28.27 1.99 -10.09
CA TYR A 76 28.69 2.40 -8.75
C TYR A 76 28.63 3.93 -8.63
N ARG A 77 28.00 4.46 -7.59
CA ARG A 77 27.82 5.92 -7.46
C ARG A 77 29.17 6.64 -7.36
N GLY A 78 29.37 7.64 -8.22
CA GLY A 78 30.60 8.42 -8.30
C GLY A 78 31.67 7.84 -9.22
N VAL A 79 31.38 6.74 -9.94
CA VAL A 79 32.29 6.15 -10.93
C VAL A 79 31.54 5.86 -12.23
N ASP A 80 32.02 6.44 -13.33
CA ASP A 80 31.50 6.15 -14.67
C ASP A 80 32.38 5.09 -15.37
N PHE A 81 31.94 3.84 -15.38
CA PHE A 81 32.64 2.74 -16.06
C PHE A 81 32.50 2.76 -17.60
N ALA A 82 31.69 3.66 -18.17
CA ALA A 82 31.60 3.87 -19.60
C ALA A 82 32.71 4.78 -20.14
N SER A 83 33.20 5.71 -19.29
CA SER A 83 34.28 6.63 -19.61
C SER A 83 35.61 5.94 -19.98
N LYS A 84 36.43 6.63 -20.78
CA LYS A 84 37.77 6.17 -21.20
C LYS A 84 38.74 7.35 -21.13
N PRO A 85 39.60 7.44 -20.10
CA PRO A 85 39.81 6.48 -19.00
C PRO A 85 38.69 6.49 -17.95
N VAL A 86 38.57 5.40 -17.18
CA VAL A 86 37.66 5.34 -16.02
C VAL A 86 38.32 6.02 -14.83
N SER A 87 37.65 6.98 -14.22
CA SER A 87 38.17 7.71 -13.05
C SER A 87 37.56 7.19 -11.74
N ILE A 88 38.42 6.91 -10.75
CA ILE A 88 38.05 6.44 -9.40
C ILE A 88 38.70 7.37 -8.37
N ARG A 89 37.92 8.08 -7.57
CA ARG A 89 38.45 8.89 -6.45
C ARG A 89 38.83 8.02 -5.27
N GLU A 90 39.87 8.42 -4.53
CA GLU A 90 40.24 7.77 -3.27
C GLU A 90 39.26 8.13 -2.13
N PRO A 91 38.98 7.20 -1.20
CA PRO A 91 39.40 5.79 -1.24
C PRO A 91 38.70 5.01 -2.37
N PRO A 92 39.36 4.03 -3.03
CA PRO A 92 38.77 3.28 -4.16
C PRO A 92 37.74 2.25 -3.68
N ARG A 93 36.61 2.73 -3.14
CA ARG A 93 35.58 1.93 -2.45
C ARG A 93 34.99 0.83 -3.34
N CYS A 94 34.79 1.11 -4.63
CA CYS A 94 34.26 0.11 -5.57
C CYS A 94 35.20 -1.09 -5.76
N LEU A 95 36.52 -0.88 -5.73
CA LEU A 95 37.49 -1.98 -5.80
C LEU A 95 37.49 -2.79 -4.51
N PHE A 96 37.34 -2.13 -3.36
CA PHE A 96 37.25 -2.80 -2.06
C PHE A 96 35.99 -3.68 -1.94
N HIS A 97 34.82 -3.13 -2.27
CA HIS A 97 33.54 -3.84 -2.17
C HIS A 97 33.44 -5.06 -3.08
N TYR A 98 34.01 -4.98 -4.29
CA TYR A 98 33.92 -6.03 -5.30
C TYR A 98 35.23 -6.82 -5.48
N GLN A 99 36.15 -6.75 -4.51
CA GLN A 99 37.46 -7.37 -4.62
C GLN A 99 37.38 -8.88 -4.90
N ASP A 100 36.48 -9.59 -4.23
CA ASP A 100 36.38 -11.05 -4.34
C ASP A 100 35.69 -11.49 -5.63
N GLU A 101 34.68 -10.74 -6.10
CA GLU A 101 34.09 -10.93 -7.42
C GLU A 101 35.11 -10.67 -8.53
N LEU A 102 35.93 -9.62 -8.41
CA LEU A 102 36.97 -9.29 -9.38
C LEU A 102 38.09 -10.35 -9.40
N ARG A 103 38.47 -10.90 -8.24
CA ARG A 103 39.42 -12.03 -8.15
C ARG A 103 38.87 -13.27 -8.85
N ARG A 104 37.62 -13.66 -8.55
CA ARG A 104 36.95 -14.79 -9.19
C ARG A 104 36.82 -14.61 -10.71
N TYR A 105 36.45 -13.41 -11.16
CA TYR A 105 36.37 -13.08 -12.59
C TYR A 105 37.75 -13.20 -13.26
N ALA A 106 38.82 -12.75 -12.60
CA ALA A 106 40.17 -12.91 -13.12
C ALA A 106 40.57 -14.39 -13.21
N GLU A 107 40.27 -15.19 -12.19
CA GLU A 107 40.60 -16.62 -12.15
C GLU A 107 39.90 -17.41 -13.25
N ALA A 108 38.61 -17.12 -13.50
CA ALA A 108 37.78 -17.78 -14.50
C ALA A 108 38.13 -17.42 -15.96
N SER A 109 38.90 -16.35 -16.20
CA SER A 109 39.29 -15.95 -17.56
C SER A 109 40.50 -16.73 -18.06
N ASP A 110 40.59 -17.06 -19.34
CA ASP A 110 41.82 -17.63 -19.93
C ASP A 110 42.85 -16.56 -20.33
N ASN A 111 42.48 -15.28 -20.29
CA ASN A 111 43.34 -14.19 -20.75
C ASN A 111 44.39 -13.82 -19.69
N GLN A 112 45.64 -14.21 -19.93
CA GLN A 112 46.76 -13.95 -19.01
C GLN A 112 47.07 -12.44 -18.84
N GLN A 113 46.84 -11.62 -19.87
CA GLN A 113 47.00 -10.16 -19.76
C GLN A 113 45.96 -9.56 -18.83
N LEU A 114 44.69 -9.98 -18.95
CA LEU A 114 43.61 -9.57 -18.06
C LEU A 114 43.92 -9.92 -16.60
N LYS A 115 44.38 -11.15 -16.33
CA LYS A 115 44.82 -11.59 -14.98
C LYS A 115 45.90 -10.68 -14.43
N SER A 116 46.94 -10.41 -15.22
CA SER A 116 48.06 -9.58 -14.79
C SER A 116 47.65 -8.12 -14.49
N HIS A 117 46.76 -7.55 -15.33
CA HIS A 117 46.30 -6.18 -15.17
C HIS A 117 45.35 -6.02 -13.98
N LEU A 118 44.42 -6.95 -13.78
CA LEU A 118 43.53 -6.94 -12.61
C LEU A 118 44.31 -7.16 -11.31
N ARG A 119 45.31 -8.06 -11.31
CA ARG A 119 46.18 -8.26 -10.15
C ARG A 119 46.89 -6.96 -9.77
N LEU A 120 47.42 -6.21 -10.73
CA LEU A 120 48.04 -4.90 -10.45
C LEU A 120 47.04 -3.92 -9.84
N CYS A 121 45.81 -3.88 -10.35
CA CYS A 121 44.74 -3.01 -9.83
C CYS A 121 44.33 -3.37 -8.40
N LEU A 122 44.20 -4.66 -8.11
CA LEU A 122 43.86 -5.14 -6.76
C LEU A 122 45.03 -4.95 -5.78
N GLN A 123 46.27 -5.16 -6.20
CA GLN A 123 47.46 -4.86 -5.40
C GLN A 123 47.57 -3.37 -5.05
N TYR A 124 47.19 -2.49 -5.98
CA TYR A 124 47.09 -1.07 -5.70
C TYR A 124 46.08 -0.81 -4.58
N MET A 125 44.87 -1.34 -4.70
CA MET A 125 43.82 -1.20 -3.69
C MET A 125 44.27 -1.76 -2.33
N GLU A 126 44.87 -2.95 -2.30
CA GLU A 126 45.39 -3.60 -1.09
C GLU A 126 46.46 -2.75 -0.39
N LYS A 127 47.33 -2.09 -1.17
CA LYS A 127 48.36 -1.20 -0.63
C LYS A 127 47.75 0.09 -0.08
N THR A 128 46.84 0.70 -0.83
CA THR A 128 46.18 1.97 -0.44
C THR A 128 45.31 1.78 0.80
N LEU A 129 44.54 0.70 0.86
CA LEU A 129 43.54 0.43 1.91
C LEU A 129 44.02 -0.62 2.93
N HIS A 130 45.33 -0.75 3.14
CA HIS A 130 45.88 -1.83 3.97
C HIS A 130 45.38 -1.81 5.43
N LYS A 131 45.08 -0.63 5.99
CA LYS A 131 44.56 -0.51 7.37
C LYS A 131 43.11 -0.92 7.41
N GLU A 132 42.32 -0.39 6.49
CA GLU A 132 40.89 -0.62 6.31
C GLU A 132 40.60 -2.10 6.06
N ILE A 133 41.39 -2.76 5.20
CA ILE A 133 41.30 -4.20 4.95
C ILE A 133 41.57 -5.01 6.22
N LYS A 134 42.60 -4.66 7.01
CA LYS A 134 42.88 -5.34 8.28
C LYS A 134 41.76 -5.15 9.30
N ILE A 135 41.19 -3.95 9.39
CA ILE A 135 40.04 -3.66 10.23
C ILE A 135 38.87 -4.54 9.79
N PHE A 136 38.49 -4.48 8.51
CA PHE A 136 37.37 -5.25 7.95
C PHE A 136 37.51 -6.77 8.15
N GLN A 137 38.71 -7.33 7.94
CA GLN A 137 38.98 -8.76 8.18
C GLN A 137 38.88 -9.17 9.65
N SER A 138 39.09 -8.22 10.57
CA SER A 138 38.91 -8.45 12.00
C SER A 138 37.42 -8.39 12.36
N LEU A 139 36.68 -7.46 11.76
CA LEU A 139 35.24 -7.30 11.94
C LEU A 139 34.44 -8.50 11.44
N SER A 140 34.78 -9.03 10.27
CA SER A 140 34.05 -10.14 9.64
C SER A 140 34.08 -11.46 10.42
N LYS A 141 34.93 -11.57 11.45
CA LYS A 141 35.05 -12.74 12.33
C LYS A 141 34.21 -12.63 13.61
N LEU A 142 33.66 -11.45 13.90
CA LEU A 142 32.92 -11.18 15.13
C LEU A 142 31.42 -11.34 14.88
N SER A 143 30.73 -11.93 15.86
CA SER A 143 29.26 -12.06 15.82
C SER A 143 28.55 -10.70 15.97
N SER A 144 29.17 -9.74 16.64
CA SER A 144 28.70 -8.35 16.74
C SER A 144 29.87 -7.41 16.47
N PRO A 145 30.12 -7.02 15.20
CA PRO A 145 31.24 -6.15 14.88
C PRO A 145 30.98 -4.73 15.40
N GLU A 146 31.98 -4.16 16.06
CA GLU A 146 31.99 -2.75 16.44
C GLU A 146 32.80 -1.95 15.42
N ILE A 147 32.22 -0.87 14.92
CA ILE A 147 32.85 -0.05 13.89
C ILE A 147 32.82 1.41 14.29
N ASP A 148 33.84 2.16 13.88
CA ASP A 148 33.89 3.61 14.02
C ASP A 148 33.23 4.31 12.83
N HIS A 149 32.75 5.52 13.07
CA HIS A 149 31.88 6.22 12.12
C HIS A 149 32.51 6.39 10.72
N CYS A 150 33.82 6.71 10.62
CA CYS A 150 34.46 6.96 9.32
C CYS A 150 34.64 5.70 8.46
N HIS A 151 34.59 4.51 9.06
CA HIS A 151 34.78 3.23 8.36
C HIS A 151 33.49 2.52 7.98
N LEU A 152 32.31 3.09 8.31
CA LEU A 152 31.00 2.50 8.00
C LEU A 152 30.83 2.07 6.54
N TRP A 153 31.37 2.84 5.59
CA TRP A 153 31.29 2.50 4.17
C TRP A 153 31.82 1.10 3.82
N MET A 154 32.69 0.51 4.64
CA MET A 154 33.22 -0.84 4.42
C MET A 154 32.15 -1.94 4.54
N VAL A 155 31.18 -1.78 5.46
CA VAL A 155 30.12 -2.78 5.69
C VAL A 155 28.85 -2.52 4.85
N PHE A 156 28.75 -1.33 4.23
CA PHE A 156 27.65 -0.94 3.35
C PHE A 156 28.03 -1.09 1.86
N LYS A 157 28.23 -2.34 1.43
CA LYS A 157 28.40 -2.70 0.01
C LYS A 157 27.10 -2.50 -0.78
N PRO A 158 27.08 -1.78 -1.91
CA PRO A 158 25.90 -1.68 -2.76
C PRO A 158 25.34 -3.04 -3.17
N GLY A 159 24.02 -3.18 -3.16
CA GLY A 159 23.28 -4.41 -3.45
C GLY A 159 22.83 -5.18 -2.22
N ILE A 160 23.44 -4.97 -1.04
CA ILE A 160 23.02 -5.66 0.19
C ILE A 160 21.66 -5.15 0.70
N LEU A 161 20.99 -6.00 1.48
CA LEU A 161 19.81 -5.61 2.23
C LEU A 161 20.19 -4.86 3.51
N VAL A 162 19.53 -3.74 3.75
CA VAL A 162 19.71 -2.87 4.92
C VAL A 162 18.41 -2.87 5.71
N TYR A 163 18.53 -3.25 6.98
CA TYR A 163 17.49 -3.22 7.99
C TYR A 163 17.39 -1.85 8.64
N GLU A 164 16.15 -1.45 8.93
CA GLU A 164 15.78 -0.23 9.62
C GLU A 164 14.54 -0.53 10.48
N LYS A 165 14.50 0.05 11.69
CA LYS A 165 13.32 0.04 12.55
C LYS A 165 13.01 1.44 13.03
N GLU A 166 11.87 1.96 12.61
CA GLU A 166 11.37 3.29 12.95
C GLU A 166 9.90 3.17 13.32
N ASP A 167 9.49 3.78 14.43
CA ASP A 167 8.15 3.69 15.03
C ASP A 167 7.65 2.26 15.24
N GLY A 168 8.57 1.36 15.61
CA GLY A 168 8.28 -0.06 15.82
C GLY A 168 8.12 -0.87 14.53
N ILE A 169 8.17 -0.24 13.35
CA ILE A 169 8.00 -0.89 12.06
C ILE A 169 9.35 -1.31 11.50
N GLU A 170 9.53 -2.62 11.31
CA GLU A 170 10.73 -3.20 10.70
C GLU A 170 10.66 -3.15 9.17
N ARG A 171 11.75 -2.75 8.51
CA ARG A 171 11.82 -2.54 7.06
C ARG A 171 13.14 -3.07 6.50
N LEU A 172 13.10 -3.60 5.28
CA LEU A 172 14.28 -3.91 4.49
C LEU A 172 14.30 -3.10 3.20
N SER A 173 15.49 -2.63 2.86
CA SER A 173 15.73 -1.87 1.63
C SER A 173 17.01 -2.36 0.96
N ARG A 174 17.03 -2.40 -0.37
CA ARG A 174 18.25 -2.73 -1.11
C ARG A 174 19.14 -1.48 -1.22
N LEU A 175 20.38 -1.57 -0.75
CA LEU A 175 21.31 -0.45 -0.80
C LEU A 175 21.77 -0.17 -2.23
N ARG A 176 21.75 1.10 -2.64
CA ARG A 176 22.25 1.56 -3.94
C ARG A 176 23.56 2.32 -3.83
N SER A 177 23.70 3.13 -2.79
CA SER A 177 24.95 3.85 -2.55
C SER A 177 25.01 4.38 -1.14
N ILE A 178 26.23 4.53 -0.60
CA ILE A 178 26.52 5.27 0.61
C ILE A 178 27.41 6.48 0.28
N VAL A 179 27.05 7.66 0.77
CA VAL A 179 27.77 8.91 0.53
C VAL A 179 27.97 9.63 1.86
N GLY A 180 29.20 10.11 2.10
CA GLY A 180 29.53 10.89 3.29
C GLY A 180 29.28 12.36 3.02
N GLU A 181 28.69 13.04 4.00
CA GLU A 181 28.59 14.50 4.06
C GLU A 181 29.64 15.01 5.04
N GLU A 182 30.45 15.96 4.59
CA GLU A 182 31.52 16.60 5.38
C GLU A 182 31.04 17.96 5.90
N GLU A 183 31.57 18.39 7.04
CA GLU A 183 31.36 19.75 7.54
C GLU A 183 32.12 20.78 6.70
N ASP A 184 31.47 21.90 6.40
CA ASP A 184 31.99 22.96 5.51
C ASP A 184 33.33 23.54 5.98
N ASP A 185 33.57 23.61 7.30
CA ASP A 185 34.75 24.27 7.89
C ASP A 185 35.88 23.30 8.28
N SER A 186 35.56 22.04 8.59
CA SER A 186 36.50 21.08 9.18
C SER A 186 36.92 19.94 8.23
N TYR A 187 36.22 19.76 7.10
CA TYR A 187 36.30 18.57 6.24
C TYR A 187 36.08 17.26 7.00
N GLU A 188 35.53 17.33 8.21
CA GLU A 188 35.24 16.15 9.00
C GLU A 188 33.91 15.54 8.57
N LEU A 189 33.90 14.23 8.47
CA LEU A 189 32.72 13.48 8.10
C LEU A 189 31.63 13.61 9.19
N LYS A 190 30.52 14.25 8.82
CA LYS A 190 29.37 14.54 9.69
C LYS A 190 28.30 13.46 9.64
N THR A 191 27.97 12.97 8.45
CA THR A 191 26.81 12.11 8.25
C THR A 191 27.05 11.13 7.13
N TRP A 192 26.56 9.90 7.28
CA TRP A 192 26.38 9.01 6.13
C TRP A 192 24.94 9.03 5.63
N HIS A 193 24.81 9.27 4.32
CA HIS A 193 23.55 9.18 3.59
C HIS A 193 23.54 7.89 2.77
N LEU A 194 22.60 7.00 3.07
CA LEU A 194 22.39 5.75 2.36
C LEU A 194 21.21 5.94 1.41
N LEU A 195 21.46 5.84 0.11
CA LEU A 195 20.41 5.73 -0.89
C LEU A 195 20.02 4.26 -1.01
N THR A 196 18.78 3.94 -0.71
CA THR A 196 18.22 2.59 -0.79
C THR A 196 17.01 2.57 -1.72
N GLU A 197 16.59 1.38 -2.15
CA GLU A 197 15.38 1.18 -2.95
C GLU A 197 14.48 0.12 -2.29
N ARG A 198 13.16 0.30 -2.45
CA ARG A 198 12.11 -0.63 -1.99
C ARG A 198 11.04 -0.80 -3.06
N ILE A 199 10.30 -1.90 -2.99
CA ILE A 199 9.15 -2.14 -3.86
C ILE A 199 7.92 -1.44 -3.28
N HIS A 200 7.27 -0.62 -4.10
CA HIS A 200 6.05 0.11 -3.78
C HIS A 200 4.93 -0.26 -4.75
N HIS A 201 3.69 -0.04 -4.30
CA HIS A 201 2.51 -0.16 -5.14
C HIS A 201 2.30 1.11 -5.95
N ILE A 202 2.12 0.98 -7.26
CA ILE A 202 2.04 2.14 -8.19
C ILE A 202 0.61 2.39 -8.70
N GLY A 203 -0.38 1.78 -8.06
CA GLY A 203 -1.78 1.81 -8.48
C GLY A 203 -2.10 0.71 -9.47
N SER A 204 -1.30 0.61 -10.54
CA SER A 204 -1.44 -0.38 -11.61
C SER A 204 -0.50 -1.58 -11.47
N GLY A 205 0.19 -1.79 -10.35
CA GLY A 205 1.19 -2.84 -10.21
C GLY A 205 2.20 -2.49 -9.12
N VAL A 206 3.45 -2.89 -9.32
CA VAL A 206 4.55 -2.52 -8.42
C VAL A 206 5.73 -1.88 -9.14
N GLY A 207 6.50 -1.08 -8.42
CA GLY A 207 7.65 -0.36 -8.93
C GLY A 207 8.66 -0.06 -7.83
N LEU A 208 9.87 0.31 -8.23
CA LEU A 208 10.93 0.70 -7.31
C LEU A 208 10.86 2.19 -7.00
N ALA A 209 11.02 2.50 -5.72
CA ALA A 209 11.21 3.85 -5.25
C ALA A 209 12.43 3.97 -4.33
N TYR A 210 13.07 5.14 -4.39
CA TYR A 210 14.22 5.46 -3.56
C TYR A 210 13.81 5.92 -2.17
N HIS A 211 14.59 5.52 -1.17
CA HIS A 211 14.53 6.02 0.20
C HIS A 211 15.92 6.45 0.64
N LYS A 212 15.98 7.50 1.46
CA LYS A 212 17.24 7.99 2.03
C LYS A 212 17.26 7.65 3.51
N LEU A 213 18.26 6.90 3.93
CA LEU A 213 18.54 6.64 5.35
C LEU A 213 19.74 7.47 5.77
N LYS A 214 19.78 7.82 7.06
CA LYS A 214 20.83 8.65 7.64
C LYS A 214 21.45 7.92 8.83
N ILE A 215 22.79 7.94 8.89
CA ILE A 215 23.55 7.57 10.09
C ILE A 215 24.30 8.82 10.54
N ASP A 216 23.91 9.34 11.70
CA ASP A 216 24.56 10.49 12.34
C ASP A 216 25.93 10.12 12.92
N ARG A 217 26.81 11.12 13.00
CA ARG A 217 28.13 10.96 13.63
C ARG A 217 28.00 10.47 15.07
N TYR A 218 28.87 9.53 15.42
CA TYR A 218 29.11 9.10 16.79
C TYR A 218 30.61 9.01 17.06
N GLU A 219 30.97 9.08 18.33
CA GLU A 219 32.35 8.96 18.79
C GLU A 219 32.69 7.52 19.16
N GLY A 220 33.96 7.16 19.01
CA GLY A 220 34.45 5.82 19.31
C GLY A 220 33.91 4.76 18.34
N ARG A 221 33.78 3.54 18.85
CA ARG A 221 33.24 2.40 18.11
C ARG A 221 31.86 2.06 18.65
N LYS A 222 30.95 1.70 17.75
CA LYS A 222 29.59 1.30 18.09
C LYS A 222 29.28 -0.06 17.47
N PRO A 223 28.58 -0.97 18.17
CA PRO A 223 28.06 -2.20 17.57
C PRO A 223 27.21 -1.89 16.34
N VAL A 224 27.45 -2.59 15.23
CA VAL A 224 26.73 -2.37 13.97
C VAL A 224 25.22 -2.58 14.13
N CYS A 225 24.79 -3.47 15.04
CA CYS A 225 23.37 -3.73 15.32
C CYS A 225 22.64 -2.59 16.04
N GLU A 226 23.35 -1.62 16.61
CA GLU A 226 22.77 -0.45 17.30
C GLU A 226 22.67 0.79 16.40
N LEU A 227 23.02 0.66 15.12
CA LEU A 227 22.91 1.74 14.14
C LEU A 227 21.44 1.92 13.70
N THR A 228 21.09 3.13 13.27
CA THR A 228 19.77 3.42 12.68
C THR A 228 19.48 2.60 11.43
N ALA A 229 20.54 2.26 10.67
CA ALA A 229 20.50 1.38 9.53
C ALA A 229 21.57 0.29 9.69
N VAL A 230 21.19 -0.97 9.51
CA VAL A 230 22.05 -2.13 9.79
C VAL A 230 22.11 -3.04 8.55
N PRO A 231 23.29 -3.44 8.05
CA PRO A 231 23.38 -4.51 7.05
C PRO A 231 22.74 -5.79 7.58
N LEU A 232 21.75 -6.35 6.88
CA LEU A 232 20.93 -7.46 7.39
C LEU A 232 21.77 -8.68 7.80
N HIS A 233 22.85 -8.97 7.08
CA HIS A 233 23.75 -10.09 7.38
C HIS A 233 24.57 -9.92 8.67
N LEU A 234 24.59 -8.71 9.25
CA LEU A 234 25.24 -8.40 10.53
C LEU A 234 24.22 -8.22 11.66
N HIS A 235 22.92 -8.39 11.39
CA HIS A 235 21.89 -8.27 12.40
C HIS A 235 21.74 -9.61 13.16
N PRO A 236 21.73 -9.63 14.51
CA PRO A 236 21.63 -10.86 15.30
C PRO A 236 20.37 -11.70 14.99
N GLU A 237 19.26 -11.02 14.71
CA GLU A 237 17.98 -11.65 14.36
C GLU A 237 17.73 -11.76 12.83
N SER A 238 18.80 -11.83 12.01
CA SER A 238 18.67 -11.80 10.55
C SER A 238 17.68 -12.82 9.99
N GLU A 239 17.67 -14.04 10.54
CA GLU A 239 16.77 -15.12 10.08
C GLU A 239 15.30 -14.85 10.44
N ARG A 240 15.02 -14.35 11.65
CA ARG A 240 13.66 -13.94 12.06
C ARG A 240 13.15 -12.83 11.14
N ILE A 241 13.95 -11.79 10.96
CA ILE A 241 13.61 -10.63 10.13
C ILE A 241 13.36 -11.06 8.68
N ARG A 242 14.20 -11.96 8.13
CA ARG A 242 13.99 -12.53 6.78
C ARG A 242 12.64 -13.22 6.69
N HIS A 243 12.32 -14.08 7.65
CA HIS A 243 11.06 -14.80 7.68
C HIS A 243 9.84 -13.86 7.72
N ASP A 244 9.79 -12.97 8.72
CA ASP A 244 8.66 -12.07 8.95
C ASP A 244 8.42 -11.13 7.75
N LEU A 245 9.50 -10.59 7.19
CA LEU A 245 9.41 -9.65 6.07
C LEU A 245 9.13 -10.34 4.74
N LEU A 246 9.55 -11.59 4.59
CA LEU A 246 9.18 -12.40 3.43
C LEU A 246 7.68 -12.74 3.47
N GLU A 247 7.13 -13.13 4.62
CA GLU A 247 5.69 -13.38 4.78
C GLU A 247 4.88 -12.11 4.52
N ARG A 248 5.27 -10.97 5.12
CA ARG A 248 4.63 -9.68 4.88
C ARG A 248 4.73 -9.26 3.40
N GLY A 249 5.86 -9.50 2.76
CA GLY A 249 6.06 -9.20 1.34
C GLY A 249 5.19 -10.08 0.42
N ARG A 250 5.04 -11.37 0.74
CA ARG A 250 4.10 -12.27 0.03
C ARG A 250 2.66 -11.79 0.17
N LYS A 251 2.25 -11.38 1.38
CA LYS A 251 0.95 -10.76 1.63
C LYS A 251 0.78 -9.45 0.87
N PHE A 252 1.80 -8.60 0.84
CA PHE A 252 1.79 -7.36 0.05
C PHE A 252 1.53 -7.65 -1.44
N LEU A 253 2.25 -8.61 -2.03
CA LEU A 253 2.11 -8.96 -3.43
C LEU A 253 0.77 -9.63 -3.75
N SER A 254 0.24 -10.47 -2.87
CA SER A 254 -1.10 -11.06 -3.07
C SER A 254 -2.20 -10.00 -3.06
N LEU A 255 -2.04 -8.96 -2.23
CA LEU A 255 -2.92 -7.79 -2.13
C LEU A 255 -2.64 -6.69 -3.18
N CYS A 256 -1.66 -6.88 -4.07
CA CYS A 256 -1.47 -5.97 -5.22
C CYS A 256 -2.55 -6.15 -6.29
N ARG A 257 -3.31 -7.26 -6.24
CA ARG A 257 -4.51 -7.46 -7.05
C ARG A 257 -5.71 -6.75 -6.43
N ILE A 258 -6.83 -6.76 -7.15
CA ILE A 258 -8.10 -6.21 -6.67
C ILE A 258 -8.62 -7.13 -5.57
N SER A 259 -8.65 -6.61 -4.35
CA SER A 259 -9.06 -7.37 -3.18
C SER A 259 -10.07 -6.57 -2.36
N HIS A 260 -11.03 -7.28 -1.78
CA HIS A 260 -11.97 -6.76 -0.80
C HIS A 260 -11.58 -7.38 0.54
N CYS A 261 -11.19 -6.54 1.48
CA CYS A 261 -10.58 -6.98 2.73
C CYS A 261 -11.18 -6.23 3.91
N PHE A 262 -11.08 -6.86 5.08
CA PHE A 262 -11.32 -6.21 6.35
C PHE A 262 -10.04 -5.53 6.83
N TYR A 263 -10.14 -4.34 7.43
CA TYR A 263 -9.00 -3.65 8.02
C TYR A 263 -9.30 -3.28 9.47
N ASP A 264 -8.41 -3.72 10.36
CA ASP A 264 -8.47 -3.47 11.80
C ASP A 264 -7.15 -2.87 12.28
N GLY A 265 -7.01 -1.57 12.10
CA GLY A 265 -5.79 -0.84 12.42
C GLY A 265 -5.90 0.65 12.18
N VAL A 266 -4.78 1.38 12.29
CA VAL A 266 -4.72 2.82 12.01
C VAL A 266 -4.39 3.03 10.54
N ALA A 267 -5.26 3.70 9.79
CA ALA A 267 -5.03 4.02 8.38
C ALA A 267 -4.63 5.50 8.23
N HIS A 268 -3.73 5.79 7.29
CA HIS A 268 -3.40 7.16 6.92
C HIS A 268 -4.35 7.60 5.80
N MET A 269 -5.36 8.39 6.13
CA MET A 269 -6.42 8.78 5.19
C MET A 269 -6.04 10.04 4.42
N CYS A 270 -6.28 10.06 3.12
CA CYS A 270 -6.04 11.25 2.30
C CYS A 270 -7.20 12.25 2.48
N TYR A 271 -6.89 13.47 2.93
CA TYR A 271 -7.90 14.53 3.07
C TYR A 271 -8.17 15.30 1.77
N ARG A 272 -7.25 15.28 0.80
CA ARG A 272 -7.42 15.85 -0.55
C ARG A 272 -6.69 15.01 -1.60
N VAL A 273 -7.03 15.20 -2.87
CA VAL A 273 -6.26 14.73 -4.05
C VAL A 273 -4.89 15.44 -4.15
N SER A 274 -4.41 16.06 -3.07
CA SER A 274 -3.12 16.74 -2.97
C SER A 274 -2.22 15.98 -1.98
N PRO A 275 -0.92 15.78 -2.27
CA PRO A 275 -0.07 14.81 -1.56
C PRO A 275 0.50 15.28 -0.21
N GLN A 276 -0.13 16.22 0.51
CA GLN A 276 0.56 16.94 1.60
C GLN A 276 -0.17 17.13 2.93
N ASP A 277 -1.36 16.56 3.14
CA ASP A 277 -2.05 16.72 4.43
C ASP A 277 -2.11 15.36 5.19
N ASP A 278 -1.23 15.22 6.19
CA ASP A 278 -1.23 14.13 7.18
C ASP A 278 -2.23 14.46 8.30
N GLU A 279 -3.47 13.97 8.20
CA GLU A 279 -4.36 13.83 9.35
C GLU A 279 -4.67 12.35 9.59
N THR A 280 -4.28 11.84 10.76
CA THR A 280 -4.53 10.47 11.20
C THR A 280 -5.92 10.36 11.82
N SER A 281 -6.76 9.43 11.35
CA SER A 281 -8.03 9.10 12.02
C SER A 281 -8.08 7.62 12.41
N HIS A 282 -8.55 7.35 13.63
CA HIS A 282 -8.80 6.00 14.14
C HIS A 282 -10.19 5.53 13.72
N THR A 283 -10.30 4.56 12.82
CA THR A 283 -11.58 3.94 12.46
C THR A 283 -11.37 2.52 11.98
N ASN A 284 -12.27 1.61 12.38
CA ASN A 284 -12.45 0.31 11.71
C ASN A 284 -12.87 0.58 10.28
N VAL A 285 -12.25 -0.05 9.28
CA VAL A 285 -12.51 0.28 7.88
C VAL A 285 -12.67 -0.98 7.05
N CYS A 286 -13.80 -1.14 6.36
CA CYS A 286 -13.88 -2.05 5.21
C CYS A 286 -13.23 -1.36 4.00
N ALA A 287 -12.17 -1.94 3.43
CA ALA A 287 -11.46 -1.35 2.30
C ALA A 287 -11.68 -2.16 1.01
N VAL A 288 -12.04 -1.49 -0.07
CA VAL A 288 -12.11 -2.04 -1.43
C VAL A 288 -11.03 -1.41 -2.29
N LYS A 289 -10.32 -2.23 -3.07
CA LYS A 289 -9.22 -1.76 -3.91
C LYS A 289 -9.49 -2.01 -5.39
N ARG A 290 -9.98 -1.01 -6.12
CA ARG A 290 -9.61 -0.73 -7.52
C ARG A 290 -9.48 0.78 -7.66
N ILE A 291 -8.35 1.20 -8.18
CA ILE A 291 -8.20 1.81 -9.49
C ILE A 291 -6.68 1.79 -9.72
N PRO A 292 -6.18 1.50 -10.93
CA PRO A 292 -4.88 2.00 -11.31
C PRO A 292 -5.00 3.50 -11.33
N CYS A 293 -4.59 4.19 -10.28
CA CYS A 293 -4.68 5.64 -10.26
C CYS A 293 -3.49 6.11 -11.10
N PRO A 294 -3.69 6.58 -12.34
CA PRO A 294 -2.58 7.07 -13.15
C PRO A 294 -2.06 8.40 -12.58
N GLU A 295 -2.83 9.01 -11.66
CA GLU A 295 -2.67 10.38 -11.17
C GLU A 295 -2.38 10.48 -9.66
N PHE A 296 -2.39 9.37 -8.91
CA PHE A 296 -1.99 9.39 -7.49
C PHE A 296 -0.60 8.78 -7.30
N ALA A 297 0.42 9.61 -7.46
CA ALA A 297 1.74 9.35 -6.93
C ALA A 297 1.79 9.86 -5.48
N PHE A 298 1.75 8.96 -4.50
CA PHE A 298 1.88 9.28 -3.06
C PHE A 298 3.29 9.79 -2.75
N GLY A 299 3.65 11.02 -3.14
CA GLY A 299 4.91 11.74 -2.81
C GLY A 299 6.24 11.05 -3.15
N THR A 300 6.19 9.76 -3.46
CA THR A 300 7.29 8.82 -3.54
C THR A 300 7.56 8.67 -5.02
N LYS A 301 8.65 9.26 -5.48
CA LYS A 301 9.05 9.18 -6.89
C LYS A 301 9.44 7.74 -7.23
N ILE A 302 8.49 7.01 -7.80
CA ILE A 302 8.74 5.74 -8.48
C ILE A 302 9.56 6.06 -9.72
N TYR A 303 10.75 5.47 -9.83
CA TYR A 303 11.64 5.72 -10.98
C TYR A 303 11.71 4.54 -11.94
N ARG A 304 11.21 3.36 -11.54
CA ARG A 304 11.18 2.18 -12.40
C ARG A 304 9.94 1.32 -12.11
N PRO A 305 8.96 1.23 -13.03
CA PRO A 305 7.92 0.22 -12.93
C PRO A 305 8.54 -1.18 -13.09
N LEU A 306 8.11 -2.14 -12.28
CA LEU A 306 8.59 -3.53 -12.34
C LEU A 306 7.56 -4.43 -13.04
N THR A 307 6.28 -4.18 -12.82
CA THR A 307 5.18 -4.94 -13.42
C THR A 307 4.00 -4.07 -13.78
N GLU A 308 3.24 -4.53 -14.76
CA GLU A 308 1.86 -4.11 -14.99
C GLU A 308 0.90 -4.98 -14.16
N ALA A 309 -0.33 -4.51 -13.96
CA ALA A 309 -1.35 -5.19 -13.18
C ALA A 309 -1.58 -6.58 -13.78
N ASN A 310 -1.48 -7.62 -12.96
CA ASN A 310 -1.69 -9.03 -13.31
C ASN A 310 -0.53 -9.74 -14.04
N SER A 311 0.73 -9.28 -13.97
CA SER A 311 1.85 -10.11 -14.41
C SER A 311 2.30 -11.09 -13.32
N ASP A 312 2.56 -12.35 -13.71
CA ASP A 312 3.19 -13.37 -12.85
C ASP A 312 4.72 -13.17 -12.80
N ALA A 313 5.17 -11.92 -12.58
CA ALA A 313 6.59 -11.66 -12.43
C ALA A 313 7.13 -12.41 -11.21
N LEU A 314 8.12 -13.25 -11.46
CA LEU A 314 8.85 -13.97 -10.43
C LEU A 314 9.81 -12.99 -9.75
N PHE A 315 9.41 -12.50 -8.57
CA PHE A 315 10.31 -11.79 -7.67
C PHE A 315 11.16 -12.80 -6.91
N SER A 316 12.45 -12.49 -6.75
CA SER A 316 13.31 -13.23 -5.82
C SER A 316 12.87 -13.00 -4.37
N ASP A 317 13.16 -13.93 -3.46
CA ASP A 317 12.85 -13.76 -2.03
C ASP A 317 13.44 -12.44 -1.47
N GLU A 318 14.65 -12.06 -1.92
CA GLU A 318 15.27 -10.78 -1.55
C GLU A 318 14.49 -9.55 -1.99
N GLU A 319 13.83 -9.61 -3.15
CA GLU A 319 12.99 -8.52 -3.63
C GLU A 319 11.68 -8.45 -2.85
N ILE A 320 11.06 -9.60 -2.59
CA ILE A 320 9.81 -9.69 -1.82
C ILE A 320 9.99 -9.09 -0.42
N MET A 321 11.12 -9.36 0.24
CA MET A 321 11.44 -8.79 1.55
C MET A 321 11.54 -7.25 1.57
N THR A 322 11.73 -6.60 0.41
CA THR A 322 11.80 -5.13 0.29
C THR A 322 10.47 -4.46 -0.03
N CYS A 323 9.36 -5.21 -0.04
CA CYS A 323 8.02 -4.64 -0.20
C CYS A 323 7.68 -3.66 0.92
N HIS A 324 7.04 -2.54 0.54
CA HIS A 324 6.63 -1.50 1.46
C HIS A 324 5.59 -2.02 2.48
N GLN A 325 5.60 -1.47 3.70
CA GLN A 325 4.68 -1.92 4.76
C GLN A 325 3.23 -1.46 4.59
N TYR A 326 2.99 -0.47 3.74
CA TYR A 326 1.67 0.10 3.49
C TYR A 326 1.21 -0.14 2.05
N LEU A 327 -0.10 -0.33 1.87
CA LEU A 327 -0.78 -0.42 0.59
C LEU A 327 -1.84 0.68 0.44
N PRO A 328 -1.98 1.28 -0.75
CA PRO A 328 -3.09 2.16 -1.03
C PRO A 328 -4.40 1.37 -1.15
N GLY A 329 -5.47 1.88 -0.55
CA GLY A 329 -6.81 1.31 -0.59
C GLY A 329 -7.89 2.38 -0.50
N PHE A 330 -9.15 2.00 -0.76
CA PHE A 330 -10.30 2.89 -0.56
C PHE A 330 -11.17 2.35 0.56
N SER A 331 -11.41 3.17 1.59
CA SER A 331 -12.37 2.88 2.65
C SER A 331 -13.79 2.98 2.09
N LEU A 332 -14.56 1.89 2.10
CA LEU A 332 -15.98 1.91 1.74
C LEU A 332 -16.83 2.69 2.74
N GLU A 333 -16.44 2.66 4.01
CA GLU A 333 -17.16 3.34 5.10
C GLU A 333 -16.93 4.85 5.06
N LEU A 334 -15.67 5.28 4.96
CA LEU A 334 -15.31 6.71 4.92
C LEU A 334 -15.35 7.30 3.51
N LYS A 335 -15.42 6.46 2.47
CA LYS A 335 -15.40 6.82 1.05
C LYS A 335 -14.18 7.63 0.63
N LYS A 336 -13.05 7.32 1.28
CA LYS A 336 -11.78 8.02 1.10
C LYS A 336 -10.67 7.04 0.78
N TRP A 337 -9.70 7.53 0.01
CA TRP A 337 -8.45 6.83 -0.22
C TRP A 337 -7.54 6.97 0.99
N GLY A 338 -6.69 5.97 1.23
CA GLY A 338 -5.70 6.01 2.29
C GLY A 338 -4.63 4.94 2.13
N LEU A 339 -3.65 4.96 3.03
CA LEU A 339 -2.62 3.94 3.17
C LEU A 339 -2.95 3.04 4.35
N PHE A 340 -2.97 1.74 4.08
CA PHE A 340 -3.35 0.68 5.01
C PHE A 340 -2.15 -0.20 5.29
N SER A 341 -1.90 -0.46 6.57
CA SER A 341 -0.82 -1.35 7.00
C SER A 341 -1.08 -2.77 6.50
N VAL A 342 -0.10 -3.39 5.84
CA VAL A 342 -0.24 -4.77 5.34
C VAL A 342 -0.46 -5.75 6.48
N ALA A 343 0.11 -5.49 7.66
CA ALA A 343 -0.07 -6.34 8.84
C ALA A 343 -1.55 -6.43 9.25
N ASP A 344 -2.25 -5.30 9.22
CA ASP A 344 -3.60 -5.14 9.78
C ASP A 344 -4.74 -5.47 8.78
N ILE A 345 -4.39 -5.81 7.53
CA ILE A 345 -5.34 -6.27 6.52
C ILE A 345 -5.69 -7.75 6.76
N GLN A 346 -6.98 -8.06 6.81
CA GLN A 346 -7.49 -9.41 7.04
C GLN A 346 -8.42 -9.83 5.89
N GLU A 347 -8.53 -11.14 5.68
CA GLU A 347 -9.55 -11.67 4.77
C GLU A 347 -10.95 -11.41 5.35
N LEU A 348 -11.88 -11.01 4.48
CA LEU A 348 -13.24 -10.73 4.90
C LEU A 348 -14.02 -12.02 5.13
N ALA A 349 -14.60 -12.18 6.32
CA ALA A 349 -15.49 -13.29 6.65
C ALA A 349 -16.92 -12.98 6.16
N TYR A 350 -17.28 -13.51 4.99
CA TYR A 350 -18.63 -13.36 4.43
C TYR A 350 -19.66 -14.20 5.21
N ASN A 351 -20.86 -13.64 5.42
CA ASN A 351 -21.95 -14.35 6.09
C ASN A 351 -22.89 -15.04 5.09
N ASP A 352 -22.55 -16.26 4.69
CA ASP A 352 -23.37 -17.06 3.76
C ASP A 352 -24.80 -17.30 4.28
N GLN A 353 -25.02 -17.29 5.60
CA GLN A 353 -26.33 -17.50 6.23
C GLN A 353 -27.24 -16.26 6.18
N ALA A 354 -26.69 -15.07 5.91
CA ALA A 354 -27.44 -13.82 5.94
C ALA A 354 -28.61 -13.82 4.96
N PHE A 355 -28.37 -14.28 3.73
CA PHE A 355 -29.36 -14.32 2.64
C PHE A 355 -30.42 -15.41 2.87
N HIS A 356 -30.02 -16.55 3.43
CA HIS A 356 -30.95 -17.61 3.80
C HIS A 356 -31.92 -17.17 4.91
N GLY A 357 -31.42 -16.45 5.92
CA GLY A 357 -32.21 -15.92 7.04
C GLY A 357 -33.12 -14.73 6.72
N LEU A 358 -33.06 -14.18 5.50
CA LEU A 358 -33.95 -13.11 5.06
C LEU A 358 -35.39 -13.64 4.89
N VAL A 359 -36.39 -12.96 5.46
CA VAL A 359 -37.79 -13.38 5.33
C VAL A 359 -38.38 -12.86 4.02
N LEU A 360 -38.11 -13.58 2.92
CA LEU A 360 -38.65 -13.36 1.58
C LEU A 360 -39.12 -14.69 1.00
N SER A 361 -40.11 -14.64 0.08
CA SER A 361 -40.56 -15.86 -0.62
C SER A 361 -39.42 -16.49 -1.41
N ALA A 362 -39.42 -17.83 -1.51
CA ALA A 362 -38.38 -18.58 -2.22
C ALA A 362 -38.25 -18.15 -3.69
N GLU A 363 -39.36 -17.80 -4.34
CA GLU A 363 -39.38 -17.29 -5.71
C GLU A 363 -38.65 -15.95 -5.84
N LYS A 364 -38.92 -14.98 -4.95
CA LYS A 364 -38.23 -13.69 -4.94
C LYS A 364 -36.74 -13.86 -4.67
N LYS A 365 -36.37 -14.72 -3.71
CA LYS A 365 -34.95 -15.02 -3.42
C LYS A 365 -34.25 -15.59 -4.66
N LYS A 366 -34.87 -16.57 -5.32
CA LYS A 366 -34.31 -17.20 -6.52
C LYS A 366 -34.13 -16.19 -7.66
N LEU A 367 -35.13 -15.33 -7.87
CA LEU A 367 -35.07 -14.29 -8.91
C LEU A 367 -33.94 -13.29 -8.64
N ILE A 368 -33.81 -12.79 -7.42
CA ILE A 368 -32.73 -11.87 -7.05
C ILE A 368 -31.36 -12.55 -7.20
N SER A 369 -31.21 -13.78 -6.68
CA SER A 369 -29.94 -14.51 -6.79
C SER A 369 -29.58 -14.82 -8.24
N SER A 370 -30.56 -15.06 -9.10
CA SER A 370 -30.33 -15.30 -10.53
C SER A 370 -29.85 -14.03 -11.22
N LEU A 371 -30.53 -12.89 -10.99
CA LEU A 371 -30.18 -11.63 -11.64
C LEU A 371 -28.82 -11.06 -11.19
N VAL A 372 -28.47 -11.24 -9.91
CA VAL A 372 -27.19 -10.75 -9.36
C VAL A 372 -26.05 -11.76 -9.60
N GLY A 373 -26.37 -13.06 -9.58
CA GLY A 373 -25.42 -14.15 -9.77
C GLY A 373 -25.00 -14.36 -11.23
N ASP A 374 -25.86 -13.99 -12.18
CA ASP A 374 -25.52 -14.08 -13.60
C ASP A 374 -24.38 -13.10 -13.93
N GLN A 375 -23.24 -13.68 -14.35
CA GLN A 375 -22.06 -12.93 -14.74
C GLN A 375 -22.15 -12.43 -16.19
N SER A 376 -23.26 -12.69 -16.88
CA SER A 376 -23.54 -12.31 -18.28
C SER A 376 -23.42 -10.81 -18.57
N PHE A 377 -23.49 -9.92 -17.58
CA PHE A 377 -23.12 -8.50 -17.75
C PHE A 377 -21.64 -8.25 -18.11
N LYS A 378 -20.80 -9.30 -18.15
CA LYS A 378 -19.39 -9.24 -18.60
C LYS A 378 -19.18 -9.55 -20.09
N GLY A 379 -20.19 -10.01 -20.82
CA GLY A 379 -20.03 -10.55 -22.18
C GLY A 379 -20.95 -9.89 -23.19
N ASP A 380 -20.43 -9.73 -24.40
CA ASP A 380 -21.10 -9.27 -25.63
C ASP A 380 -22.19 -10.26 -26.08
N ASP A 381 -23.17 -10.55 -25.21
CA ASP A 381 -24.22 -11.54 -25.45
C ASP A 381 -25.41 -10.91 -26.17
N GLY A 382 -25.18 -10.30 -27.34
CA GLY A 382 -26.15 -10.11 -28.44
C GLY A 382 -27.50 -9.42 -28.18
N PHE A 383 -27.78 -9.03 -26.93
CA PHE A 383 -28.96 -8.29 -26.46
C PHE A 383 -28.50 -6.90 -26.02
N ASP A 384 -27.50 -6.36 -26.72
CA ASP A 384 -27.03 -5.00 -26.51
C ASP A 384 -28.05 -4.08 -27.18
N ASP A 385 -28.63 -3.17 -26.39
CA ASP A 385 -29.48 -2.11 -26.90
C ASP A 385 -28.71 -1.35 -28.00
N LEU A 386 -29.41 -0.78 -28.98
CA LEU A 386 -28.85 -0.24 -30.25
C LEU A 386 -27.71 0.82 -30.08
N ILE A 387 -27.43 1.24 -28.84
CA ILE A 387 -26.44 2.22 -28.40
C ILE A 387 -25.49 1.56 -27.38
N ARG A 388 -24.20 1.47 -27.72
CA ARG A 388 -23.15 0.96 -26.82
C ARG A 388 -23.18 1.66 -25.44
N GLY A 389 -23.36 0.87 -24.38
CA GLY A 389 -23.27 1.33 -22.98
C GLY A 389 -24.60 1.75 -22.33
N LYS A 390 -25.74 1.62 -23.02
CA LYS A 390 -27.08 1.77 -22.42
C LYS A 390 -27.65 0.43 -22.00
N GLY A 391 -28.34 0.38 -20.85
CA GLY A 391 -29.12 -0.79 -20.42
C GLY A 391 -28.33 -1.96 -19.80
N LYS A 392 -27.02 -1.81 -19.53
CA LYS A 392 -26.18 -2.86 -18.91
C LYS A 392 -26.20 -2.85 -17.37
N GLY A 393 -26.93 -1.93 -16.76
CA GLY A 393 -27.08 -1.83 -15.30
C GLY A 393 -28.28 -2.60 -14.80
N LEU A 394 -28.18 -3.14 -13.59
CA LEU A 394 -29.28 -3.82 -12.91
C LEU A 394 -29.74 -2.98 -11.71
N ILE A 395 -30.92 -2.37 -11.84
CA ILE A 395 -31.46 -1.44 -10.84
C ILE A 395 -32.65 -2.09 -10.12
N PHE A 396 -32.52 -2.26 -8.81
CA PHE A 396 -33.53 -2.75 -7.90
C PHE A 396 -34.14 -1.61 -7.09
N LEU A 397 -35.47 -1.57 -7.00
CA LEU A 397 -36.18 -0.72 -6.04
C LEU A 397 -36.75 -1.57 -4.90
N LEU A 398 -36.32 -1.32 -3.67
CA LEU A 398 -36.86 -1.94 -2.46
C LEU A 398 -37.76 -0.93 -1.75
N HIS A 399 -39.05 -1.21 -1.64
CA HIS A 399 -40.00 -0.27 -1.06
C HIS A 399 -40.88 -0.92 0.01
N GLY A 400 -41.28 -0.14 1.02
CA GLY A 400 -42.14 -0.59 2.11
C GLY A 400 -41.90 0.18 3.42
N PRO A 401 -42.60 -0.17 4.51
CA PRO A 401 -42.44 0.48 5.81
C PRO A 401 -41.01 0.38 6.37
N PRO A 402 -40.62 1.26 7.32
CA PRO A 402 -39.33 1.13 7.99
C PRO A 402 -39.21 -0.20 8.77
N GLY A 403 -37.98 -0.72 8.90
CA GLY A 403 -37.71 -1.89 9.76
C GLY A 403 -38.06 -3.28 9.20
N VAL A 404 -38.46 -3.39 7.93
CA VAL A 404 -38.87 -4.67 7.28
C VAL A 404 -37.76 -5.42 6.54
N GLY A 405 -36.50 -4.93 6.59
CA GLY A 405 -35.35 -5.65 6.01
C GLY A 405 -34.93 -5.23 4.59
N LYS A 406 -35.33 -4.04 4.11
CA LYS A 406 -34.91 -3.49 2.80
C LYS A 406 -33.39 -3.40 2.67
N THR A 407 -32.75 -2.60 3.52
CA THR A 407 -31.29 -2.42 3.58
C THR A 407 -30.57 -3.76 3.78
N TYR A 408 -31.08 -4.60 4.70
CA TYR A 408 -30.55 -5.93 5.00
C TYR A 408 -30.57 -6.87 3.79
N THR A 409 -31.49 -6.69 2.85
CA THR A 409 -31.53 -7.48 1.61
C THR A 409 -30.30 -7.22 0.76
N ALA A 410 -29.98 -5.96 0.49
CA ALA A 410 -28.79 -5.60 -0.29
C ALA A 410 -27.49 -6.05 0.42
N GLU A 411 -27.41 -5.89 1.75
CA GLU A 411 -26.28 -6.39 2.56
C GLU A 411 -26.11 -7.90 2.43
N SER A 412 -27.20 -8.66 2.59
CA SER A 412 -27.15 -10.13 2.51
C SER A 412 -26.79 -10.67 1.13
N ILE A 413 -27.17 -9.95 0.07
CA ILE A 413 -26.84 -10.31 -1.31
C ILE A 413 -25.36 -10.01 -1.62
N ALA A 414 -24.84 -8.90 -1.10
CA ALA A 414 -23.41 -8.57 -1.23
C ALA A 414 -22.56 -9.67 -0.59
N ASP A 415 -22.93 -10.13 0.60
CA ASP A 415 -22.27 -11.26 1.28
C ASP A 415 -22.39 -12.55 0.47
N HIS A 416 -23.60 -12.93 0.06
CA HIS A 416 -23.85 -14.16 -0.69
C HIS A 416 -23.11 -14.20 -2.04
N THR A 417 -22.97 -13.06 -2.71
CA THR A 417 -22.26 -12.96 -4.00
C THR A 417 -20.78 -12.60 -3.86
N ARG A 418 -20.29 -12.45 -2.62
CA ARG A 418 -18.92 -12.04 -2.27
C ARG A 418 -18.47 -10.74 -2.93
N ARG A 419 -19.41 -9.82 -3.16
CA ARG A 419 -19.15 -8.51 -3.77
C ARG A 419 -19.06 -7.44 -2.68
N PRO A 420 -18.25 -6.40 -2.87
CA PRO A 420 -18.27 -5.28 -1.94
C PRO A 420 -19.61 -4.54 -1.98
N LEU A 421 -19.98 -3.94 -0.86
CA LEU A 421 -21.19 -3.10 -0.74
C LEU A 421 -20.79 -1.63 -0.57
N LEU A 422 -21.06 -0.82 -1.59
CA LEU A 422 -20.90 0.62 -1.50
C LEU A 422 -22.22 1.26 -1.07
N LYS A 423 -22.34 1.54 0.22
CA LYS A 423 -23.53 2.19 0.79
C LYS A 423 -23.44 3.71 0.65
N ILE A 424 -24.52 4.34 0.21
CA ILE A 424 -24.67 5.80 0.09
C ILE A 424 -25.95 6.20 0.83
N SER A 425 -25.82 7.12 1.77
CA SER A 425 -26.93 7.74 2.46
C SER A 425 -27.22 9.10 1.85
N SER A 426 -28.50 9.49 1.83
CA SER A 426 -28.94 10.83 1.43
C SER A 426 -28.28 11.94 2.25
N ALA A 427 -27.95 11.68 3.52
CA ALA A 427 -27.28 12.65 4.39
C ALA A 427 -25.84 12.98 3.95
N GLU A 428 -25.15 12.05 3.28
CA GLU A 428 -23.77 12.27 2.81
C GLU A 428 -23.73 13.08 1.51
N LEU A 429 -24.86 13.14 0.81
CA LEU A 429 -25.03 13.89 -0.43
C LEU A 429 -25.66 15.26 -0.14
N SER A 430 -25.20 15.92 0.91
CA SER A 430 -25.59 17.30 1.25
C SER A 430 -24.60 18.28 0.62
N GLY A 431 -25.03 19.07 -0.34
CA GLY A 431 -24.16 20.07 -0.95
C GLY A 431 -24.76 20.71 -2.19
N PRO A 432 -24.00 21.60 -2.85
CA PRO A 432 -24.42 22.16 -4.12
C PRO A 432 -24.66 21.06 -5.14
N ALA A 433 -25.69 21.26 -5.95
CA ALA A 433 -26.04 20.45 -7.10
C ALA A 433 -24.82 19.85 -7.82
N TYR A 434 -24.00 20.69 -8.45
CA TYR A 434 -22.85 20.24 -9.26
C TYR A 434 -21.90 19.27 -8.53
N TRP A 435 -21.74 19.41 -7.22
CA TRP A 435 -20.86 18.56 -6.42
C TRP A 435 -21.46 17.17 -6.25
N ILE A 436 -22.78 17.09 -6.02
CA ILE A 436 -23.52 15.82 -5.91
C ILE A 436 -23.42 15.05 -7.23
N GLU A 437 -23.55 15.72 -8.37
CA GLU A 437 -23.36 15.09 -9.68
C GLU A 437 -21.95 14.50 -9.82
N LEU A 438 -20.93 15.28 -9.48
CA LEU A 438 -19.54 14.86 -9.59
C LEU A 438 -19.25 13.66 -8.69
N GLU A 439 -19.72 13.71 -7.44
CA GLU A 439 -19.49 12.65 -6.46
C GLU A 439 -20.28 11.38 -6.79
N LEU A 440 -21.55 11.50 -7.23
CA LEU A 440 -22.31 10.35 -7.74
C LEU A 440 -21.63 9.72 -8.96
N SER A 441 -21.22 10.52 -9.94
CA SER A 441 -20.51 10.02 -11.12
C SER A 441 -19.22 9.28 -10.76
N ARG A 442 -18.48 9.82 -9.78
CA ARG A 442 -17.28 9.19 -9.22
C ARG A 442 -17.59 7.86 -8.52
N LEU A 443 -18.57 7.83 -7.61
CA LEU A 443 -18.95 6.62 -6.87
C LEU A 443 -19.53 5.54 -7.79
N PHE A 444 -20.32 5.91 -8.78
CA PHE A 444 -20.86 5.00 -9.79
C PHE A 444 -19.73 4.38 -10.62
N SER A 445 -18.80 5.22 -11.09
CA SER A 445 -17.61 4.76 -11.81
C SER A 445 -16.76 3.81 -10.97
N LEU A 446 -16.56 4.13 -9.68
CA LEU A 446 -15.88 3.25 -8.73
C LEU A 446 -16.62 1.94 -8.54
N SER A 447 -17.95 1.95 -8.47
CA SER A 447 -18.75 0.73 -8.26
C SER A 447 -18.72 -0.21 -9.48
N THR A 448 -18.85 0.33 -10.70
CA THR A 448 -18.67 -0.43 -11.94
C THR A 448 -17.25 -1.00 -12.01
N ARG A 449 -16.28 -0.11 -11.80
CA ARG A 449 -14.90 -0.50 -11.53
C ARG A 449 -14.74 -1.07 -10.13
N TRP A 450 -15.67 -1.73 -9.45
CA TRP A 450 -15.38 -2.65 -8.33
C TRP A 450 -16.12 -3.95 -8.49
N ASN A 451 -17.02 -4.01 -9.48
CA ASN A 451 -18.06 -5.01 -9.53
C ASN A 451 -18.77 -5.10 -8.17
N SER A 452 -18.89 -3.96 -7.48
CA SER A 452 -19.56 -3.84 -6.19
C SER A 452 -21.05 -3.64 -6.38
N ILE A 453 -21.80 -4.03 -5.36
CA ILE A 453 -23.20 -3.68 -5.23
C ILE A 453 -23.25 -2.27 -4.62
N MET A 454 -23.92 -1.35 -5.29
CA MET A 454 -24.21 -0.04 -4.72
C MET A 454 -25.57 -0.07 -4.03
N LEU A 455 -25.67 0.54 -2.86
CA LEU A 455 -26.92 0.71 -2.11
C LEU A 455 -27.12 2.19 -1.81
N MET A 456 -28.17 2.79 -2.37
CA MET A 456 -28.65 4.10 -1.93
C MET A 456 -29.78 3.90 -0.93
N ASP A 457 -29.46 4.14 0.35
CA ASP A 457 -30.38 3.97 1.46
C ASP A 457 -31.22 5.25 1.62
N GLU A 458 -32.54 5.09 1.79
CA GLU A 458 -33.49 6.21 1.94
C GLU A 458 -33.40 7.25 0.81
N ALA A 459 -33.43 6.77 -0.44
CA ALA A 459 -33.30 7.57 -1.64
C ALA A 459 -34.56 8.41 -1.99
N ASP A 460 -35.48 8.59 -1.04
CA ASP A 460 -36.78 9.26 -1.22
C ASP A 460 -36.62 10.65 -1.86
N VAL A 461 -35.65 11.44 -1.38
CA VAL A 461 -35.38 12.81 -1.88
C VAL A 461 -34.92 12.82 -3.33
N PHE A 462 -34.19 11.79 -3.78
CA PHE A 462 -33.68 11.69 -5.14
C PHE A 462 -34.69 11.12 -6.13
N MET A 463 -35.76 10.51 -5.63
CA MET A 463 -36.79 9.88 -6.45
C MET A 463 -38.12 10.65 -6.41
N GLN A 464 -38.21 11.77 -5.67
CA GLN A 464 -39.44 12.51 -5.49
C GLN A 464 -39.99 13.11 -6.79
N GLU A 465 -41.31 13.16 -6.93
CA GLU A 465 -41.97 13.88 -8.03
C GLU A 465 -41.48 15.32 -8.16
N ARG A 466 -41.17 15.70 -9.40
CA ARG A 466 -40.72 17.06 -9.72
C ARG A 466 -41.82 18.09 -9.47
N SER A 467 -41.48 19.18 -8.78
CA SER A 467 -42.43 20.25 -8.45
C SER A 467 -41.91 21.62 -8.91
N LEU A 468 -42.80 22.50 -9.36
CA LEU A 468 -42.41 23.85 -9.82
C LEU A 468 -41.74 24.69 -8.73
N ASN A 469 -42.03 24.36 -7.46
CA ASN A 469 -41.59 25.14 -6.30
C ASN A 469 -40.24 24.67 -5.74
N ASN A 470 -39.65 23.59 -6.27
CA ASN A 470 -38.38 23.06 -5.76
C ASN A 470 -37.40 22.71 -6.90
N LEU A 471 -36.73 23.75 -7.40
CA LEU A 471 -35.74 23.61 -8.48
C LEU A 471 -34.56 22.72 -8.08
N GLU A 472 -34.15 22.75 -6.81
CA GLU A 472 -33.02 21.94 -6.31
C GLU A 472 -33.34 20.44 -6.33
N ILE A 473 -34.50 20.03 -5.80
CA ILE A 473 -34.96 18.63 -5.86
C ILE A 473 -35.12 18.18 -7.32
N ASN A 474 -35.71 19.02 -8.17
CA ASN A 474 -35.88 18.68 -9.58
C ASN A 474 -34.55 18.43 -10.28
N TRP A 475 -33.54 19.22 -9.92
CA TRP A 475 -32.20 19.08 -10.45
C TRP A 475 -31.54 17.78 -9.95
N LEU A 476 -31.71 17.42 -8.67
CA LEU A 476 -31.21 16.15 -8.11
C LEU A 476 -31.84 14.94 -8.80
N VAL A 477 -33.16 14.95 -8.94
CA VAL A 477 -33.94 13.92 -9.66
C VAL A 477 -33.43 13.77 -11.09
N SER A 478 -33.28 14.89 -11.81
CA SER A 478 -32.81 14.88 -13.20
C SER A 478 -31.37 14.37 -13.32
N THR A 479 -30.51 14.72 -12.36
CA THR A 479 -29.12 14.25 -12.29
C THR A 479 -29.07 12.74 -12.07
N LEU A 480 -29.82 12.22 -11.09
CA LEU A 480 -29.86 10.79 -10.83
C LEU A 480 -30.39 10.02 -12.04
N LEU A 481 -31.50 10.46 -12.66
CA LEU A 481 -32.07 9.82 -13.86
C LEU A 481 -31.06 9.70 -15.01
N ARG A 482 -30.20 10.71 -15.20
CA ARG A 482 -29.14 10.70 -16.20
C ARG A 482 -28.01 9.75 -15.83
N VAL A 483 -27.57 9.75 -14.57
CA VAL A 483 -26.49 8.85 -14.13
C VAL A 483 -26.94 7.39 -14.19
N LEU A 484 -28.20 7.09 -13.83
CA LEU A 484 -28.78 5.74 -13.94
C LEU A 484 -28.82 5.20 -15.38
N GLU A 485 -28.97 6.08 -16.37
CA GLU A 485 -29.10 5.68 -17.79
C GLU A 485 -27.83 5.04 -18.36
N TYR A 486 -26.66 5.40 -17.79
CA TYR A 486 -25.34 4.93 -18.21
C TYR A 486 -24.63 4.09 -17.15
N TYR A 487 -25.34 3.73 -16.07
CA TYR A 487 -24.72 2.96 -15.00
C TYR A 487 -24.57 1.49 -15.41
N GLU A 488 -23.33 0.99 -15.41
CA GLU A 488 -22.99 -0.39 -15.72
C GLU A 488 -22.65 -1.15 -14.42
N GLY A 489 -23.65 -1.42 -13.59
CA GLY A 489 -23.45 -2.08 -12.30
C GLY A 489 -24.75 -2.50 -11.62
N ILE A 490 -24.65 -2.98 -10.37
CA ILE A 490 -25.81 -3.41 -9.58
C ILE A 490 -26.13 -2.34 -8.54
N LEU A 491 -27.33 -1.76 -8.64
CA LEU A 491 -27.81 -0.72 -7.74
C LEU A 491 -29.07 -1.17 -7.01
N PHE A 492 -29.06 -1.06 -5.69
CA PHE A 492 -30.24 -1.14 -4.85
C PHE A 492 -30.64 0.26 -4.36
N LEU A 493 -31.86 0.66 -4.67
CA LEU A 493 -32.50 1.86 -4.14
C LEU A 493 -33.48 1.42 -3.05
N THR A 494 -33.44 2.06 -1.88
CA THR A 494 -34.48 1.84 -0.86
C THR A 494 -35.34 3.08 -0.68
N THR A 495 -36.63 2.87 -0.45
CA THR A 495 -37.59 3.95 -0.23
C THR A 495 -38.64 3.56 0.80
N ASN A 496 -39.08 4.54 1.58
CA ASN A 496 -40.24 4.41 2.46
C ASN A 496 -41.51 5.03 1.83
N ARG A 497 -41.38 5.79 0.74
CA ARG A 497 -42.43 6.62 0.13
C ARG A 497 -42.62 6.29 -1.34
N VAL A 498 -43.15 5.10 -1.63
CA VAL A 498 -43.34 4.64 -3.02
C VAL A 498 -44.33 5.48 -3.82
N GLU A 499 -45.30 6.11 -3.14
CA GLU A 499 -46.37 6.90 -3.77
C GLU A 499 -45.88 8.23 -4.34
N THR A 500 -44.76 8.76 -3.86
CA THR A 500 -44.23 10.07 -4.26
C THR A 500 -43.11 9.97 -5.30
N ILE A 501 -42.95 8.81 -5.94
CA ILE A 501 -41.85 8.57 -6.88
C ILE A 501 -42.18 9.17 -8.25
N ASP A 502 -41.23 9.93 -8.82
CA ASP A 502 -41.33 10.46 -10.16
C ASP A 502 -41.50 9.31 -11.19
N PRO A 503 -42.55 9.33 -12.03
CA PRO A 503 -42.83 8.25 -12.97
C PRO A 503 -41.67 7.92 -13.92
N ALA A 504 -40.75 8.85 -14.18
CA ALA A 504 -39.58 8.60 -15.03
C ALA A 504 -38.56 7.62 -14.42
N PHE A 505 -38.63 7.33 -13.12
CA PHE A 505 -37.82 6.26 -12.51
C PHE A 505 -38.34 4.87 -12.86
N MET A 506 -39.65 4.72 -13.06
CA MET A 506 -40.25 3.40 -13.32
C MET A 506 -39.71 2.77 -14.61
N SER A 507 -39.35 3.57 -15.61
CA SER A 507 -38.74 3.08 -16.86
C SER A 507 -37.27 2.66 -16.73
N ARG A 508 -36.61 2.97 -15.60
CA ARG A 508 -35.19 2.67 -15.32
C ARG A 508 -35.02 1.54 -14.29
N ILE A 509 -36.09 1.18 -13.57
CA ILE A 509 -36.08 0.12 -12.57
C ILE A 509 -36.35 -1.21 -13.25
N HIS A 510 -35.46 -2.18 -13.06
CA HIS A 510 -35.57 -3.52 -13.64
C HIS A 510 -36.43 -4.43 -12.78
N LEU A 511 -36.31 -4.30 -11.46
CA LEU A 511 -37.11 -5.06 -10.50
C LEU A 511 -37.51 -4.19 -9.32
N SER A 512 -38.81 -4.16 -9.04
CA SER A 512 -39.35 -3.58 -7.83
C SER A 512 -39.76 -4.69 -6.84
N ILE A 513 -39.29 -4.59 -5.60
CA ILE A 513 -39.59 -5.53 -4.52
C ILE A 513 -40.35 -4.80 -3.42
N SER A 514 -41.63 -5.16 -3.30
CA SER A 514 -42.49 -4.71 -2.21
C SER A 514 -42.24 -5.52 -0.94
N TYR A 515 -42.02 -4.80 0.16
CA TYR A 515 -41.95 -5.31 1.53
C TYR A 515 -43.20 -4.85 2.30
N PRO A 516 -44.23 -5.69 2.40
CA PRO A 516 -45.40 -5.38 3.22
C PRO A 516 -45.04 -5.41 4.71
N ARG A 517 -45.98 -4.98 5.57
CA ARG A 517 -45.88 -5.21 7.01
C ARG A 517 -45.71 -6.71 7.29
N LEU A 518 -44.92 -7.03 8.31
CA LEU A 518 -44.57 -8.41 8.65
C LEU A 518 -45.82 -9.18 9.10
N SER A 519 -46.06 -10.35 8.51
CA SER A 519 -47.10 -11.27 8.97
C SER A 519 -46.74 -11.89 10.32
N VAL A 520 -47.74 -12.48 10.98
CA VAL A 520 -47.57 -13.26 12.22
C VAL A 520 -46.49 -14.33 12.05
N ASP A 521 -46.51 -15.06 10.93
CA ASP A 521 -45.53 -16.11 10.66
C ASP A 521 -44.12 -15.55 10.46
N SER A 522 -43.98 -14.46 9.68
CA SER A 522 -42.71 -13.76 9.48
C SER A 522 -42.13 -13.24 10.81
N ARG A 523 -42.95 -12.66 11.68
CA ARG A 523 -42.53 -12.20 13.01
C ARG A 523 -42.07 -13.37 13.87
N ARG A 524 -42.76 -14.51 13.81
CA ARG A 524 -42.38 -15.73 14.55
C ARG A 524 -41.00 -16.23 14.15
N GLU A 525 -40.71 -16.28 12.84
CA GLU A 525 -39.39 -16.67 12.32
C GLU A 525 -38.29 -15.70 12.75
N LEU A 526 -38.55 -14.39 12.69
CA LEU A 526 -37.60 -13.36 13.12
C LEU A 526 -37.28 -13.47 14.62
N TRP A 527 -38.29 -13.65 15.46
CA TRP A 527 -38.11 -13.87 16.91
C TRP A 527 -37.24 -15.10 17.18
N LYS A 528 -37.57 -16.25 16.57
CA LYS A 528 -36.77 -17.48 16.70
C LYS A 528 -35.31 -17.25 16.28
N SER A 529 -35.10 -16.64 15.11
CA SER A 529 -33.78 -16.36 14.58
C SER A 529 -32.97 -15.39 15.46
N ALA A 530 -33.61 -14.37 16.02
CA ALA A 530 -32.95 -13.40 16.90
C ALA A 530 -32.57 -14.02 18.25
N ILE A 531 -33.46 -14.80 18.86
CA ILE A 531 -33.22 -15.47 20.14
C ILE A 531 -32.13 -16.54 20.00
N LEU A 532 -32.19 -17.37 18.96
CA LEU A 532 -31.16 -18.38 18.69
C LEU A 532 -29.77 -17.75 18.53
N ARG A 533 -29.68 -16.61 17.83
CA ARG A 533 -28.41 -15.87 17.71
C ARG A 533 -27.91 -15.35 19.06
N ALA A 534 -28.80 -14.80 19.89
CA ALA A 534 -28.43 -14.31 21.21
C ALA A 534 -28.05 -15.43 22.20
N THR A 535 -28.47 -16.66 21.93
CA THR A 535 -28.25 -17.85 22.78
C THR A 535 -27.22 -18.81 22.19
N ARG A 536 -26.37 -18.31 21.28
CA ARG A 536 -25.28 -19.07 20.64
C ARG A 536 -25.74 -20.35 19.92
N GLY A 537 -26.93 -20.31 19.34
CA GLY A 537 -27.51 -21.40 18.55
C GLY A 537 -28.21 -22.48 19.36
N GLN A 538 -28.27 -22.36 20.69
CA GLN A 538 -29.01 -23.29 21.55
C GLN A 538 -30.42 -22.76 21.78
N ALA A 539 -31.44 -23.51 21.34
CA ALA A 539 -32.82 -23.16 21.63
C ALA A 539 -33.07 -23.26 23.15
N PRO A 540 -33.41 -22.15 23.83
CA PRO A 540 -33.65 -22.19 25.27
C PRO A 540 -34.90 -23.00 25.58
N GLU A 541 -34.91 -23.73 26.70
CA GLU A 541 -36.08 -24.51 27.13
C GLU A 541 -37.33 -23.65 27.34
N TRP A 542 -37.15 -22.39 27.73
CA TRP A 542 -38.23 -21.42 27.91
C TRP A 542 -38.82 -20.88 26.61
N LEU A 543 -38.22 -21.17 25.44
CA LEU A 543 -38.73 -20.77 24.13
C LEU A 543 -39.85 -21.71 23.67
N THR A 544 -40.95 -21.73 24.43
CA THR A 544 -42.13 -22.53 24.11
C THR A 544 -42.95 -21.92 22.98
N THR A 545 -43.75 -22.74 22.31
CA THR A 545 -44.70 -22.27 21.28
C THR A 545 -45.69 -21.25 21.84
N GLU A 546 -46.10 -21.41 23.09
CA GLU A 546 -47.00 -20.52 23.82
C GLU A 546 -46.36 -19.15 24.05
N PHE A 547 -45.11 -19.11 24.52
CA PHE A 547 -44.40 -17.84 24.73
C PHE A 547 -44.14 -17.12 23.41
N LEU A 548 -43.77 -17.84 22.35
CA LEU A 548 -43.65 -17.27 21.01
C LEU A 548 -44.97 -16.71 20.48
N ALA A 549 -46.11 -17.33 20.79
CA ALA A 549 -47.42 -16.80 20.40
C ALA A 549 -47.67 -15.43 21.05
N GLN A 550 -47.38 -15.28 22.35
CA GLN A 550 -47.49 -14.01 23.08
C GLN A 550 -46.59 -12.90 22.48
N LEU A 551 -45.37 -13.25 22.05
CA LEU A 551 -44.44 -12.28 21.46
C LEU A 551 -44.89 -11.76 20.09
N VAL A 552 -45.58 -12.59 19.31
CA VAL A 552 -45.96 -12.31 17.92
C VAL A 552 -47.26 -11.50 17.81
N GLU A 553 -48.11 -11.52 18.84
CA GLU A 553 -49.33 -10.71 18.93
C GLU A 553 -49.04 -9.22 18.78
N LYS A 554 -47.87 -8.75 19.24
CA LYS A 554 -47.45 -7.36 19.08
C LYS A 554 -47.05 -7.06 17.63
N GLU A 555 -47.60 -6.00 17.06
CA GLU A 555 -47.29 -5.52 15.71
C GLU A 555 -45.98 -4.73 15.65
N ILE A 556 -44.88 -5.40 15.93
CA ILE A 556 -43.53 -4.81 15.91
C ILE A 556 -42.75 -5.21 14.64
N ASN A 557 -41.85 -4.34 14.20
CA ASN A 557 -40.97 -4.56 13.05
C ASN A 557 -39.68 -5.33 13.42
N GLY A 558 -38.91 -5.73 12.41
CA GLY A 558 -37.69 -6.52 12.63
C GLY A 558 -36.59 -5.78 13.40
N ARG A 559 -36.54 -4.44 13.30
CA ARG A 559 -35.60 -3.60 14.05
C ARG A 559 -35.94 -3.57 15.53
N GLU A 560 -37.22 -3.42 15.87
CA GLU A 560 -37.73 -3.49 17.25
C GLU A 560 -37.48 -4.85 17.88
N ILE A 561 -37.77 -5.96 17.18
CA ILE A 561 -37.48 -7.32 17.66
C ILE A 561 -35.99 -7.46 18.01
N LYS A 562 -35.10 -7.03 17.12
CA LYS A 562 -33.64 -7.09 17.35
C LYS A 562 -33.22 -6.25 18.56
N ASN A 563 -33.80 -5.06 18.73
CA ASN A 563 -33.53 -4.19 19.87
C ASN A 563 -33.97 -4.82 21.19
N ILE A 564 -35.17 -5.39 21.26
CA ILE A 564 -35.69 -6.06 22.46
C ILE A 564 -34.77 -7.23 22.86
N VAL A 565 -34.40 -8.10 21.91
CA VAL A 565 -33.49 -9.23 22.18
C VAL A 565 -32.12 -8.73 22.63
N ARG A 566 -31.61 -7.64 22.06
CA ARG A 566 -30.33 -7.04 22.46
C ARG A 566 -30.36 -6.51 23.88
N ILE A 567 -31.45 -5.84 24.28
CA ILE A 567 -31.66 -5.37 25.66
C ILE A 567 -31.68 -6.58 26.61
N GLY A 568 -32.48 -7.60 26.31
CA GLY A 568 -32.53 -8.82 27.12
C GLY A 568 -31.18 -9.52 27.25
N HIS A 569 -30.40 -9.59 26.17
CA HIS A 569 -29.05 -10.15 26.18
C HIS A 569 -28.07 -9.33 27.02
N ALA A 570 -28.16 -8.00 26.95
CA ALA A 570 -27.32 -7.10 27.75
C ALA A 570 -27.60 -7.27 29.25
N LEU A 571 -28.88 -7.34 29.66
CA LEU A 571 -29.30 -7.58 31.04
C LEU A 571 -28.77 -8.93 31.56
N ALA A 572 -28.96 -10.00 30.79
CA ALA A 572 -28.47 -11.33 31.16
C ALA A 572 -26.93 -11.37 31.30
N ARG A 573 -26.21 -10.70 30.38
CA ARG A 573 -24.74 -10.64 30.41
C ARG A 573 -24.22 -9.83 31.59
N GLN A 574 -24.89 -8.74 31.99
CA GLN A 574 -24.53 -7.95 33.16
C GLN A 574 -24.65 -8.78 34.45
N GLU A 575 -25.67 -9.64 34.53
CA GLU A 575 -25.91 -10.54 35.64
C GLU A 575 -25.14 -11.88 35.52
N GLN A 576 -24.21 -12.00 34.55
CA GLN A 576 -23.39 -13.20 34.28
C GLN A 576 -24.20 -14.51 34.15
N ARG A 577 -25.43 -14.43 33.63
CA ARG A 577 -26.32 -15.58 33.46
C ARG A 577 -26.80 -15.73 32.02
N SER A 578 -27.38 -16.87 31.71
CA SER A 578 -28.08 -17.10 30.44
C SER A 578 -29.36 -16.25 30.36
N MET A 579 -29.72 -15.87 29.14
CA MET A 579 -30.96 -15.14 28.87
C MET A 579 -32.17 -15.99 29.27
N THR A 580 -33.14 -15.35 29.91
CA THR A 580 -34.43 -15.91 30.33
C THR A 580 -35.58 -15.21 29.63
N ASN A 581 -36.78 -15.79 29.68
CA ASN A 581 -37.99 -15.17 29.17
C ASN A 581 -38.27 -13.79 29.81
N ASN A 582 -37.98 -13.63 31.10
CA ASN A 582 -38.18 -12.38 31.84
C ASN A 582 -37.36 -11.21 31.29
N ASP A 583 -36.17 -11.48 30.73
CA ASP A 583 -35.33 -10.44 30.12
C ASP A 583 -35.96 -9.86 28.85
N LEU A 584 -36.64 -10.71 28.05
CA LEU A 584 -37.38 -10.27 26.87
C LEU A 584 -38.64 -9.50 27.26
N VAL A 585 -39.32 -9.91 28.33
CA VAL A 585 -40.48 -9.18 28.86
C VAL A 585 -40.07 -7.78 29.32
N ARG A 586 -38.96 -7.65 30.05
CA ARG A 586 -38.39 -6.34 30.43
C ARG A 586 -38.02 -5.49 29.22
N GLY A 587 -37.43 -6.09 28.18
CA GLY A 587 -37.14 -5.38 26.93
C GLY A 587 -38.41 -4.89 26.21
N LEU A 588 -39.50 -5.65 26.28
CA LEU A 588 -40.81 -5.25 25.77
C LEU A 588 -41.46 -4.13 26.58
N GLU A 589 -41.29 -4.14 27.91
CA GLU A 589 -41.76 -3.07 28.80
C GLU A 589 -41.01 -1.76 28.52
N ALA A 590 -39.69 -1.83 28.34
CA ALA A 590 -38.88 -0.67 27.99
C ALA A 590 -39.31 -0.03 26.65
N LEU A 591 -39.65 -0.85 25.63
CA LEU A 591 -40.17 -0.34 24.36
C LEU A 591 -41.53 0.35 24.54
N LYS A 592 -42.44 -0.27 25.31
CA LYS A 592 -43.75 0.33 25.61
C LYS A 592 -43.63 1.66 26.34
N GLN A 593 -42.76 1.75 27.33
CA GLN A 593 -42.53 3.00 28.06
C GLN A 593 -42.03 4.09 27.12
N PHE A 594 -41.07 3.76 26.25
CA PHE A 594 -40.57 4.70 25.24
C PHE A 594 -41.66 5.19 24.28
N GLU A 595 -42.58 4.31 23.84
CA GLU A 595 -43.72 4.69 22.99
C GLU A 595 -44.67 5.65 23.72
N ILE A 596 -44.94 5.40 25.01
CA ILE A 596 -45.78 6.27 25.84
C ILE A 596 -45.13 7.65 25.97
N ASP A 597 -43.85 7.71 26.37
CA ASP A 597 -43.10 8.95 26.60
C ASP A 597 -42.97 9.81 25.33
N PHE A 598 -43.07 9.22 24.12
CA PHE A 598 -43.01 9.94 22.85
C PHE A 598 -44.38 10.35 22.30
N SER A 599 -45.46 9.81 22.89
CA SER A 599 -46.84 10.10 22.55
C SER A 599 -47.50 11.14 23.46
N GLU A 600 -46.90 11.42 24.62
CA GLU A 600 -47.13 12.59 25.48
C GLU A 600 -46.32 13.81 24.99
#